data_AF-A0A930GWI6-F1
#
_entry.id   AF-A0A930GWI6-F1
#
_cell.length_a   1.000
_cell.length_b   1.000
_cell.length_c   1.000
_cell.angle_alpha   90.00
_cell.angle_beta   90.00
_cell.angle_gamma   90.00
#
_symmetry.space_group_name_H-M   'P 1'
#
loop_
_entity.id
_entity.type
_entity.pdbx_description
1 polymer ?
#
loop_
_entity_poly.entity_id
_entity_poly.type
_entity_poly.pdbx_seq_one_letter_code
_entity_poly.pdbx_strand_id
1 'polypeptide(L)'
;MVQKVKTVAIVSLSSGVLGEDFVQHEVKIGLERLRRFGLEVKFMENALKGLDYLKEHPEKRAEDFLQAFSDDSIDMILCAIGGEDTYRLLPYLFEEGQLEKAVKQKIFLGFSDTTMNHLMLHKLGIKSFYGQAFIPDICELEEEMLPYSEKYFLELIQSGSIRSIEPSPIWYEERTDFGPKAIGTKRVSHENEGFLLLQGSPVFQGEILGGCIDT
;
A
#
# COMPACT_ATOMS: atom_id res chain seq x y z
N MET A 1 -17.57 -12.25 -12.72
CA MET A 1 -16.51 -11.47 -13.40
C MET A 1 -15.18 -12.18 -13.15
N VAL A 2 -14.28 -12.22 -14.13
CA VAL A 2 -12.93 -12.76 -13.90
C VAL A 2 -12.16 -11.69 -13.11
N GLN A 3 -11.61 -12.07 -11.96
CA GLN A 3 -10.79 -11.17 -11.13
C GLN A 3 -9.54 -10.72 -11.92
N LYS A 4 -9.27 -9.41 -11.93
CA LYS A 4 -8.20 -8.82 -12.76
C LYS A 4 -6.81 -9.09 -12.18
N VAL A 5 -6.69 -9.07 -10.84
CA VAL A 5 -5.44 -9.34 -10.12
C VAL A 5 -5.46 -10.75 -9.58
N LYS A 6 -4.43 -11.56 -9.89
CA LYS A 6 -4.24 -12.90 -9.32
C LYS A 6 -3.05 -12.94 -8.38
N THR A 7 -1.94 -12.30 -8.74
CA THR A 7 -0.71 -12.34 -7.94
C THR A 7 -0.34 -10.94 -7.45
N VAL A 8 -0.20 -10.80 -6.14
CA VAL A 8 0.24 -9.57 -5.47
C VAL A 8 1.64 -9.76 -4.92
N ALA A 9 2.54 -8.84 -5.26
CA ALA A 9 3.84 -8.73 -4.64
C ALA A 9 3.82 -7.72 -3.50
N ILE A 10 4.36 -8.11 -2.34
CA ILE A 10 4.53 -7.22 -1.19
C ILE A 10 5.98 -6.74 -1.14
N VAL A 11 6.17 -5.42 -1.05
CA VAL A 11 7.47 -4.75 -1.02
C VAL A 11 7.62 -3.85 0.22
N SER A 12 8.82 -3.80 0.79
CA SER A 12 9.15 -2.91 1.91
C SER A 12 10.04 -1.77 1.41
N LEU A 13 9.42 -0.72 0.87
CA LEU A 13 10.14 0.42 0.26
C LEU A 13 10.51 1.52 1.26
N SER A 14 9.91 1.48 2.46
CA SER A 14 10.11 2.44 3.54
C SER A 14 10.59 1.69 4.79
N SER A 15 9.77 1.55 5.84
CA SER A 15 10.12 0.77 7.04
C SER A 15 10.25 -0.73 6.75
N GLY A 16 11.27 -1.36 7.35
CA GLY A 16 11.50 -2.80 7.29
C GLY A 16 10.72 -3.65 8.29
N VAL A 17 9.73 -3.06 8.99
CA VAL A 17 9.02 -3.69 10.11
C VAL A 17 8.35 -5.02 9.77
N LEU A 18 8.00 -5.24 8.50
CA LEU A 18 7.36 -6.48 8.04
C LEU A 18 8.17 -7.75 8.39
N GLY A 19 9.50 -7.63 8.47
CA GLY A 19 10.40 -8.73 8.82
C GLY A 19 10.54 -9.00 10.32
N GLU A 20 9.91 -8.20 11.18
CA GLU A 20 10.08 -8.30 12.63
C GLU A 20 9.15 -9.35 13.24
N ASP A 21 9.63 -10.06 14.27
CA ASP A 21 8.87 -11.13 14.93
C ASP A 21 7.58 -10.60 15.58
N PHE A 22 7.62 -9.37 16.11
CA PHE A 22 6.51 -8.81 16.87
C PHE A 22 5.30 -8.40 16.03
N VAL A 23 5.40 -8.40 14.69
CA VAL A 23 4.26 -8.15 13.77
C VAL A 23 3.79 -9.41 13.05
N GLN A 24 4.39 -10.58 13.30
CA GLN A 24 4.07 -11.78 12.51
C GLN A 24 2.62 -12.28 12.70
N HIS A 25 1.97 -11.95 13.81
CA HIS A 25 0.54 -12.25 13.99
C HIS A 25 -0.34 -11.42 13.04
N GLU A 26 -0.01 -10.15 12.82
CA GLU A 26 -0.65 -9.27 11.83
C GLU A 26 -0.42 -9.80 10.41
N VAL A 27 0.83 -10.11 10.06
CA VAL A 27 1.20 -10.64 8.74
C VAL A 27 0.42 -11.91 8.41
N LYS A 28 0.27 -12.82 9.37
CA LYS A 28 -0.51 -14.05 9.18
C LYS A 28 -1.97 -13.75 8.84
N ILE A 29 -2.61 -12.81 9.56
CA ILE A 29 -3.98 -12.37 9.30
C ILE A 29 -4.09 -11.82 7.88
N GLY A 30 -3.20 -10.90 7.49
CA GLY A 30 -3.21 -10.31 6.16
C GLY A 30 -3.04 -11.35 5.03
N LEU A 31 -2.14 -12.32 5.21
CA LEU A 31 -1.96 -13.41 4.24
C LEU A 31 -3.19 -14.30 4.11
N GLU A 32 -3.86 -14.64 5.22
CA GLU A 32 -5.10 -15.41 5.20
C GLU A 32 -6.21 -14.66 4.46
N ARG A 33 -6.32 -13.34 4.66
CA ARG A 33 -7.28 -12.49 3.95
C ARG A 33 -7.02 -12.39 2.46
N LEU A 34 -5.79 -12.11 2.04
CA LEU A 34 -5.46 -12.05 0.61
C LEU A 34 -5.76 -13.38 -0.09
N ARG A 35 -5.48 -14.51 0.57
CA ARG A 35 -5.86 -15.85 0.05
C ARG A 35 -7.37 -16.04 -0.04
N ARG A 36 -8.14 -15.58 0.96
CA ARG A 36 -9.62 -15.58 0.92
C ARG A 36 -10.16 -14.75 -0.24
N PHE A 37 -9.48 -13.67 -0.61
CA PHE A 37 -9.80 -12.86 -1.80
C PHE A 37 -9.30 -13.47 -3.11
N GLY A 38 -8.81 -14.72 -3.09
CA GLY A 38 -8.37 -15.44 -4.28
C GLY A 38 -7.02 -15.00 -4.83
N LEU A 39 -6.20 -14.31 -4.02
CA LEU A 39 -4.89 -13.81 -4.42
C LEU A 39 -3.77 -14.76 -4.02
N GLU A 40 -2.81 -14.95 -4.92
CA GLU A 40 -1.48 -15.47 -4.61
C GLU A 40 -0.60 -14.32 -4.11
N VAL A 41 0.12 -14.54 -3.02
CA VAL A 41 0.97 -13.51 -2.41
C VAL A 41 2.44 -13.92 -2.53
N LYS A 42 3.27 -13.00 -3.02
CA LYS A 42 4.73 -13.14 -3.06
C LYS A 42 5.34 -11.99 -2.25
N PHE A 43 6.18 -12.30 -1.26
CA PHE A 43 7.07 -11.29 -0.71
C PHE A 43 8.26 -11.16 -1.66
N MET A 44 8.65 -9.93 -1.98
CA MET A 44 9.91 -9.72 -2.69
C MET A 44 11.11 -10.10 -1.80
N GLU A 45 12.24 -10.39 -2.43
CA GLU A 45 13.38 -11.05 -1.78
C GLU A 45 13.86 -10.34 -0.50
N ASN A 46 13.86 -9.02 -0.51
CA ASN A 46 14.37 -8.22 0.60
C ASN A 46 13.28 -7.77 1.58
N ALA A 47 11.99 -7.90 1.23
CA ALA A 47 10.87 -7.31 1.97
C ALA A 47 10.77 -7.73 3.45
N LEU A 48 11.28 -8.93 3.81
CA LEU A 48 11.23 -9.51 5.16
C LEU A 48 12.57 -9.44 5.91
N LYS A 49 13.55 -8.66 5.46
CA LYS A 49 14.89 -8.61 6.08
C LYS A 49 14.99 -7.78 7.37
N GLY A 50 13.88 -7.19 7.82
CA GLY A 50 13.80 -6.46 9.08
C GLY A 50 14.22 -4.99 9.00
N LEU A 51 14.03 -4.28 10.10
CA LEU A 51 14.21 -2.83 10.23
C LEU A 51 15.65 -2.39 9.95
N ASP A 52 16.61 -2.98 10.65
CA ASP A 52 18.02 -2.55 10.60
C ASP A 52 18.60 -2.75 9.20
N TYR A 53 18.40 -3.94 8.61
CA TYR A 53 18.89 -4.25 7.28
C TYR A 53 18.32 -3.30 6.23
N LEU A 54 17.01 -3.11 6.19
CA LEU A 54 16.38 -2.29 5.13
C LEU A 54 16.65 -0.80 5.29
N LYS A 55 16.89 -0.33 6.52
CA LYS A 55 17.38 1.02 6.79
C LYS A 55 18.80 1.22 6.25
N GLU A 56 19.67 0.24 6.39
CA GLU A 56 21.05 0.31 5.90
C GLU A 56 21.16 0.11 4.37
N HIS A 57 20.21 -0.63 3.78
CA HIS A 57 20.27 -1.09 2.39
C HIS A 57 19.14 -0.53 1.48
N PRO A 58 19.10 0.79 1.17
CA PRO A 58 18.14 1.35 0.23
C PRO A 58 18.25 0.76 -1.19
N GLU A 59 19.44 0.30 -1.60
CA GLU A 59 19.66 -0.37 -2.87
C GLU A 59 18.90 -1.69 -2.97
N LYS A 60 18.70 -2.39 -1.85
CA LYS A 60 17.95 -3.65 -1.80
C LYS A 60 16.44 -3.43 -1.86
N ARG A 61 15.96 -2.31 -1.30
CA ARG A 61 14.58 -1.85 -1.50
C ARG A 61 14.32 -1.47 -2.96
N ALA A 62 15.28 -0.78 -3.60
CA ALA A 62 15.19 -0.47 -5.03
C ALA A 62 15.22 -1.74 -5.90
N GLU A 63 16.06 -2.72 -5.57
CA GLU A 63 16.11 -4.01 -6.27
C GLU A 63 14.76 -4.72 -6.24
N ASP A 64 14.12 -4.84 -5.06
CA ASP A 64 12.77 -5.40 -4.93
C ASP A 64 11.75 -4.64 -5.78
N PHE A 65 11.83 -3.30 -5.80
CA PHE A 65 10.92 -2.47 -6.56
C PHE A 65 11.03 -2.71 -8.08
N LEU A 66 12.26 -2.75 -8.59
CA LEU A 66 12.57 -3.01 -10.00
C LEU A 66 12.15 -4.42 -10.43
N GLN A 67 12.46 -5.43 -9.60
CA GLN A 67 12.06 -6.81 -9.84
C GLN A 67 10.54 -6.96 -9.84
N ALA A 68 9.84 -6.34 -8.89
CA ALA A 68 8.38 -6.41 -8.79
C ALA A 68 7.69 -5.83 -10.03
N PHE A 69 8.25 -4.79 -10.65
CA PHE A 69 7.75 -4.29 -11.93
C PHE A 69 8.09 -5.20 -13.11
N SER A 70 9.33 -5.68 -13.17
CA SER A 70 9.86 -6.46 -14.30
C SER A 70 9.26 -7.87 -14.41
N ASP A 71 8.84 -8.48 -13.30
CA ASP A 71 8.22 -9.80 -13.31
C ASP A 71 6.80 -9.75 -13.89
N ASP A 72 6.59 -10.42 -15.03
CA ASP A 72 5.31 -10.55 -15.72
C ASP A 72 4.27 -11.38 -14.95
N SER A 73 4.68 -12.18 -13.97
CA SER A 73 3.78 -12.97 -13.14
C SER A 73 3.14 -12.18 -12.00
N ILE A 74 3.57 -10.93 -11.76
CA ILE A 74 3.02 -10.04 -10.73
C ILE A 74 2.03 -9.07 -11.37
N ASP A 75 0.77 -9.11 -10.92
CA ASP A 75 -0.31 -8.23 -11.41
C ASP A 75 -0.40 -6.91 -10.62
N MET A 76 -0.01 -6.95 -9.34
CA MET A 76 -0.11 -5.83 -8.41
C MET A 76 1.06 -5.79 -7.44
N ILE A 77 1.55 -4.60 -7.15
CA ILE A 77 2.56 -4.31 -6.13
C ILE A 77 1.87 -3.58 -4.98
N LEU A 78 2.00 -4.14 -3.78
CA LEU A 78 1.43 -3.62 -2.54
C LEU A 78 2.56 -3.26 -1.58
N CYS A 79 2.63 -2.00 -1.15
CA CYS A 79 3.58 -1.58 -0.13
C CYS A 79 3.23 -2.22 1.22
N ALA A 80 4.26 -2.67 1.93
CA ALA A 80 4.13 -3.27 3.25
C ALA A 80 3.58 -2.26 4.27
N ILE A 81 4.24 -1.11 4.36
CA ILE A 81 3.94 0.01 5.25
C ILE A 81 4.72 1.26 4.77
N GLY A 82 4.37 2.44 5.30
CA GLY A 82 5.14 3.67 5.13
C GLY A 82 6.44 3.72 5.95
N GLY A 83 6.96 4.93 6.18
CA GLY A 83 8.22 5.20 6.87
C GLY A 83 8.61 6.67 6.69
N GLU A 84 9.87 6.96 6.39
CA GLU A 84 10.36 8.35 6.28
C GLU A 84 11.57 8.54 5.34
N ASP A 85 12.01 7.50 4.63
CA ASP A 85 13.32 7.53 3.96
C ASP A 85 13.35 6.89 2.56
N THR A 86 12.18 6.60 1.95
CA THR A 86 12.16 5.95 0.62
C THR A 86 12.76 6.84 -0.49
N TYR A 87 12.89 8.15 -0.26
CA TYR A 87 13.62 9.05 -1.17
C TYR A 87 15.07 8.59 -1.42
N ARG A 88 15.68 7.82 -0.49
CA ARG A 88 17.03 7.27 -0.64
C ARG A 88 17.14 6.24 -1.78
N LEU A 89 16.03 5.75 -2.32
CA LEU A 89 16.04 4.87 -3.49
C LEU A 89 16.37 5.62 -4.79
N LEU A 90 16.26 6.96 -4.82
CA LEU A 90 16.39 7.77 -6.03
C LEU A 90 17.64 7.47 -6.89
N PRO A 91 18.87 7.38 -6.34
CA PRO A 91 20.06 7.08 -7.14
C PRO A 91 19.96 5.71 -7.82
N TYR A 92 19.49 4.69 -7.10
CA TYR A 92 19.37 3.32 -7.61
C TYR A 92 18.27 3.13 -8.65
N LEU A 93 17.29 4.05 -8.68
CA LEU A 93 16.16 4.01 -9.61
C LEU A 93 16.38 4.89 -10.85
N PHE A 94 17.09 6.01 -10.71
CA PHE A 94 17.14 7.04 -11.75
C PHE A 94 18.52 7.38 -12.29
N GLU A 95 19.62 7.06 -11.59
CA GLU A 95 20.98 7.46 -12.02
C GLU A 95 21.33 6.92 -13.41
N GLU A 96 20.89 5.69 -13.73
CA GLU A 96 21.09 5.05 -15.04
C GLU A 96 19.77 4.67 -15.72
N GLY A 97 18.65 5.27 -15.30
CA GLY A 97 17.32 4.99 -15.82
C GLY A 97 16.83 3.56 -15.55
N GLN A 98 17.23 2.97 -14.42
CA GLN A 98 16.87 1.60 -14.03
C GLN A 98 15.36 1.42 -13.95
N LEU A 99 14.66 2.36 -13.30
CA LEU A 99 13.21 2.31 -13.14
C LEU A 99 12.50 2.47 -14.48
N GLU A 100 12.94 3.41 -15.33
CA GLU A 100 12.37 3.59 -16.68
C GLU A 100 12.43 2.31 -17.52
N LYS A 101 13.52 1.55 -17.41
CA LYS A 101 13.69 0.26 -18.10
C LYS A 101 12.80 -0.85 -17.54
N ALA A 102 12.49 -0.81 -16.24
CA ALA A 102 11.73 -1.84 -15.54
C ALA A 102 10.21 -1.61 -15.56
N VAL A 103 9.76 -0.36 -15.53
CA VAL A 103 8.35 -0.04 -15.33
C VAL A 103 7.50 -0.33 -16.56
N LYS A 104 6.30 -0.80 -16.27
CA LYS A 104 5.16 -0.91 -17.17
C LYS A 104 3.92 -0.62 -16.34
N GLN A 105 2.81 -0.27 -16.99
CA GLN A 105 1.56 -0.02 -16.25
C GLN A 105 1.13 -1.28 -15.49
N LYS A 106 1.24 -1.21 -14.16
CA LYS A 106 0.89 -2.23 -13.18
C LYS A 106 0.23 -1.54 -11.99
N ILE A 107 -0.63 -2.24 -11.25
CA ILE A 107 -1.21 -1.64 -10.04
C ILE A 107 -0.09 -1.49 -9.01
N PHE A 108 0.10 -0.28 -8.50
CA PHE A 108 0.96 0.03 -7.38
C PHE A 108 0.13 0.73 -6.31
N LEU A 109 0.08 0.17 -5.10
CA LEU A 109 -0.74 0.64 -3.98
C LEU A 109 0.10 0.88 -2.72
N GLY A 110 -0.03 2.07 -2.14
CA GLY A 110 0.60 2.49 -0.89
C GLY A 110 0.10 3.85 -0.42
N PHE A 111 0.62 4.34 0.71
CA PHE A 111 0.40 5.71 1.20
C PHE A 111 1.50 6.14 2.20
N SER A 112 1.39 7.36 2.76
CA SER A 112 2.41 7.94 3.67
C SER A 112 3.73 8.20 2.93
N ASP A 113 4.89 7.78 3.42
CA ASP A 113 6.20 7.92 2.73
C ASP A 113 6.20 7.34 1.30
N THR A 114 5.32 6.36 1.02
CA THR A 114 5.11 5.85 -0.34
C THR A 114 4.68 6.94 -1.34
N THR A 115 4.25 8.12 -0.86
CA THR A 115 4.08 9.35 -1.67
C THR A 115 5.28 9.59 -2.59
N MET A 116 6.51 9.43 -2.10
CA MET A 116 7.70 9.59 -2.94
C MET A 116 7.72 8.59 -4.09
N ASN A 117 7.39 7.32 -3.85
CA ASN A 117 7.32 6.32 -4.92
C ASN A 117 6.20 6.64 -5.92
N HIS A 118 5.06 7.17 -5.47
CA HIS A 118 4.00 7.66 -6.37
C HIS A 118 4.49 8.79 -7.28
N LEU A 119 5.27 9.74 -6.75
CA LEU A 119 5.88 10.81 -7.55
C LEU A 119 6.94 10.28 -8.53
N MET A 120 7.77 9.31 -8.10
CA MET A 120 8.73 8.63 -8.98
C MET A 120 8.04 7.92 -10.15
N LEU A 121 6.93 7.24 -9.90
CA LEU A 121 6.12 6.55 -10.91
C LEU A 121 5.40 7.55 -11.82
N HIS A 122 4.83 8.61 -11.25
CA HIS A 122 4.19 9.68 -12.02
C HIS A 122 5.17 10.35 -12.99
N LYS A 123 6.41 10.58 -12.56
CA LYS A 123 7.48 11.11 -13.43
C LYS A 123 7.71 10.26 -14.69
N LEU A 124 7.42 8.96 -14.62
CA LEU A 124 7.53 8.01 -15.73
C LEU A 124 6.18 7.70 -16.41
N GLY A 125 5.13 8.45 -16.09
CA GLY A 125 3.80 8.29 -16.69
C GLY A 125 3.00 7.10 -16.17
N ILE A 126 3.42 6.48 -15.06
CA ILE A 126 2.73 5.34 -14.45
C ILE A 126 1.62 5.85 -13.52
N LYS A 127 0.38 5.43 -13.80
CA LYS A 127 -0.77 5.69 -12.92
C LYS A 127 -0.73 4.73 -11.75
N SER A 128 -0.86 5.25 -10.54
CA SER A 128 -0.78 4.48 -9.28
C SER A 128 -1.97 4.81 -8.36
N PHE A 129 -2.13 4.05 -7.28
CA PHE A 129 -3.28 4.13 -6.37
C PHE A 129 -2.80 4.47 -4.96
N TYR A 130 -3.30 5.57 -4.41
CA TYR A 130 -2.94 6.04 -3.08
C TYR A 130 -4.02 5.66 -2.06
N GLY A 131 -3.64 5.16 -0.88
CA GLY A 131 -4.52 5.17 0.29
C GLY A 131 -4.60 3.92 1.15
N GLN A 132 -3.94 2.82 0.80
CA GLN A 132 -3.88 1.60 1.63
C GLN A 132 -2.51 0.93 1.55
N ALA A 133 -2.13 0.16 2.56
CA ALA A 133 -0.93 -0.68 2.58
C ALA A 133 -1.20 -2.01 3.30
N PHE A 134 -0.26 -2.96 3.21
CA PHE A 134 -0.46 -4.32 3.72
C PHE A 134 -0.69 -4.34 5.24
N ILE A 135 0.24 -3.82 6.05
CA ILE A 135 0.13 -3.84 7.51
C ILE A 135 -1.06 -3.01 8.03
N PRO A 136 -1.21 -1.71 7.70
CA PRO A 136 -2.23 -0.88 8.32
C PRO A 136 -3.66 -1.24 7.92
N ASP A 137 -3.89 -1.81 6.72
CA ASP A 137 -5.24 -2.05 6.20
C ASP A 137 -5.56 -3.54 6.05
N ILE A 138 -4.70 -4.29 5.36
CA ILE A 138 -4.95 -5.70 5.07
C ILE A 138 -4.80 -6.55 6.33
N CYS A 139 -3.87 -6.19 7.22
CA CYS A 139 -3.63 -6.87 8.48
C CYS A 139 -4.48 -6.35 9.65
N GLU A 140 -5.56 -5.62 9.40
CA GLU A 140 -6.50 -5.16 10.44
C GLU A 140 -6.79 -6.25 11.49
N LEU A 141 -6.68 -5.93 12.77
CA LEU A 141 -6.76 -6.90 13.85
C LEU A 141 -8.18 -7.34 14.21
N GLU A 142 -9.23 -6.68 13.71
CA GLU A 142 -10.60 -7.20 13.78
C GLU A 142 -10.77 -8.54 13.04
N GLU A 143 -11.93 -9.19 13.19
CA GLU A 143 -12.19 -10.45 12.48
C GLU A 143 -12.13 -10.28 10.96
N GLU A 144 -12.69 -9.19 10.45
CA GLU A 144 -12.67 -8.82 9.03
C GLU A 144 -11.95 -7.48 8.84
N MET A 145 -11.61 -7.15 7.58
CA MET A 145 -11.17 -5.79 7.27
C MET A 145 -12.28 -4.79 7.56
N LEU A 146 -11.90 -3.53 7.81
CA LEU A 146 -12.89 -2.46 7.94
C LEU A 146 -13.72 -2.38 6.65
N PRO A 147 -15.07 -2.43 6.71
CA PRO A 147 -15.90 -2.64 5.52
C PRO A 147 -15.69 -1.61 4.41
N TYR A 148 -15.46 -0.36 4.79
CA TYR A 148 -15.15 0.71 3.85
C TYR A 148 -13.80 0.47 3.14
N SER A 149 -12.76 0.10 3.88
CA SER A 149 -11.44 -0.23 3.32
C SER A 149 -11.50 -1.48 2.42
N GLU A 150 -12.19 -2.53 2.86
CA GLU A 150 -12.37 -3.76 2.08
C GLU A 150 -13.06 -3.49 0.74
N LYS A 151 -14.12 -2.66 0.74
CA LYS A 151 -14.85 -2.28 -0.49
C LYS A 151 -13.90 -1.78 -1.58
N TYR A 152 -13.02 -0.82 -1.28
CA TYR A 152 -12.12 -0.25 -2.29
C TYR A 152 -10.97 -1.19 -2.65
N PHE A 153 -10.45 -1.98 -1.70
CA PHE A 153 -9.45 -2.99 -2.02
C PHE A 153 -10.01 -4.03 -3.00
N LEU A 154 -11.20 -4.54 -2.72
CA LEU A 154 -11.89 -5.50 -3.59
C LEU A 154 -12.23 -4.90 -4.95
N GLU A 155 -12.72 -3.66 -5.01
CA GLU A 155 -12.98 -2.96 -6.28
C GLU A 155 -11.70 -2.87 -7.13
N LEU A 156 -10.57 -2.53 -6.50
CA LEU A 156 -9.27 -2.40 -7.17
C LEU A 156 -8.78 -3.75 -7.72
N ILE A 157 -8.79 -4.82 -6.94
CA ILE A 157 -8.28 -6.13 -7.41
C ILE A 157 -9.21 -6.78 -8.46
N GLN A 158 -10.51 -6.45 -8.43
CA GLN A 158 -11.49 -6.99 -9.37
C GLN A 158 -11.48 -6.22 -10.69
N SER A 159 -11.41 -4.88 -10.67
CA SER A 159 -11.56 -4.03 -11.86
C SER A 159 -10.25 -3.39 -12.32
N GLY A 160 -9.27 -3.25 -11.44
CA GLY A 160 -8.04 -2.46 -11.63
C GLY A 160 -8.30 -0.97 -11.77
N SER A 161 -9.38 -0.48 -11.16
CA SER A 161 -9.77 0.92 -11.14
C SER A 161 -10.59 1.22 -9.88
N ILE A 162 -10.67 2.49 -9.50
CA ILE A 162 -11.63 2.98 -8.52
C ILE A 162 -12.57 3.92 -9.26
N ARG A 163 -13.87 3.64 -9.22
CA ARG A 163 -14.87 4.36 -10.01
C ARG A 163 -15.25 5.69 -9.37
N SER A 164 -15.45 5.69 -8.07
CA SER A 164 -15.96 6.83 -7.31
C SER A 164 -15.65 6.66 -5.83
N ILE A 165 -15.38 7.76 -5.14
CA ILE A 165 -15.18 7.79 -3.69
C ILE A 165 -16.34 8.56 -3.07
N GLU A 166 -16.98 7.95 -2.08
CA GLU A 166 -18.03 8.53 -1.25
C GLU A 166 -17.58 8.52 0.20
N PRO A 167 -17.97 9.47 1.05
CA PRO A 167 -17.58 9.46 2.45
C PRO A 167 -18.06 8.18 3.15
N SER A 168 -17.19 7.59 3.97
CA SER A 168 -17.60 6.54 4.90
C SER A 168 -18.65 7.09 5.88
N PRO A 169 -19.63 6.30 6.34
CA PRO A 169 -20.56 6.73 7.40
C PRO A 169 -19.88 6.86 8.77
N ILE A 170 -18.74 6.20 8.97
CA ILE A 170 -17.98 6.20 10.22
C ILE A 170 -16.48 6.32 9.98
N TRP A 171 -15.76 6.79 10.99
CA TRP A 171 -14.30 6.74 11.06
C TRP A 171 -13.86 6.09 12.37
N TYR A 172 -12.61 5.67 12.46
CA TYR A 172 -12.09 4.91 13.60
C TYR A 172 -10.87 5.60 14.20
N GLU A 173 -10.73 5.50 15.52
CA GLU A 173 -9.49 5.86 16.20
C GLU A 173 -8.37 4.87 15.84
N GLU A 174 -7.13 5.34 15.94
CA GLU A 174 -5.97 4.46 15.86
C GLU A 174 -5.90 3.56 17.10
N ARG A 175 -5.43 2.32 16.91
CA ARG A 175 -5.21 1.44 18.06
C ARG A 175 -4.05 1.96 18.91
N THR A 176 -4.17 1.78 20.22
CA THR A 176 -3.07 1.99 21.17
C THR A 176 -2.31 0.70 21.47
N ASP A 177 -2.86 -0.45 21.09
CA ASP A 177 -2.24 -1.77 21.20
C ASP A 177 -2.42 -2.55 19.89
N PHE A 178 -1.31 -2.98 19.30
CA PHE A 178 -1.25 -3.83 18.11
C PHE A 178 -0.74 -5.25 18.45
N GLY A 179 -0.48 -5.54 19.72
CA GLY A 179 -0.01 -6.85 20.13
C GLY A 179 -1.08 -7.94 19.98
N PRO A 180 -0.71 -9.22 20.20
CA PRO A 180 -1.63 -10.35 20.00
C PRO A 180 -2.94 -10.29 20.80
N LYS A 181 -2.98 -9.52 21.90
CA LYS A 181 -4.20 -9.32 22.71
C LYS A 181 -5.28 -8.50 22.00
N ALA A 182 -4.90 -7.70 21.00
CA ALA A 182 -5.82 -6.89 20.24
C ALA A 182 -6.49 -7.66 19.07
N ILE A 183 -6.06 -8.88 18.77
CA ILE A 183 -6.69 -9.72 17.75
C ILE A 183 -8.16 -9.99 18.11
N GLY A 184 -9.07 -9.72 17.17
CA GLY A 184 -10.52 -9.83 17.29
C GLY A 184 -11.18 -8.68 18.06
N THR A 185 -10.43 -7.71 18.58
CA THR A 185 -10.98 -6.55 19.29
C THR A 185 -11.42 -5.48 18.31
N LYS A 186 -12.55 -4.83 18.55
CA LYS A 186 -13.04 -3.74 17.70
C LYS A 186 -12.28 -2.43 17.92
N ARG A 187 -12.09 -1.66 16.85
CA ARG A 187 -11.67 -0.26 16.94
C ARG A 187 -12.79 0.59 17.55
N VAL A 188 -12.40 1.71 18.15
CA VAL A 188 -13.35 2.75 18.59
C VAL A 188 -13.83 3.52 17.36
N SER A 189 -15.14 3.53 17.11
CA SER A 189 -15.76 4.14 15.94
C SER A 189 -16.55 5.40 16.27
N HIS A 190 -16.58 6.34 15.35
CA HIS A 190 -17.32 7.60 15.44
C HIS A 190 -18.12 7.86 14.16
N GLU A 191 -19.22 8.60 14.26
CA GLU A 191 -19.94 9.07 13.08
C GLU A 191 -19.08 10.02 12.25
N ASN A 192 -19.21 9.94 10.92
CA ASN A 192 -18.51 10.81 9.99
C ASN A 192 -19.50 11.77 9.30
N GLU A 193 -19.21 13.07 9.35
CA GLU A 193 -20.06 14.12 8.76
C GLU A 193 -19.90 14.23 7.23
N GLY A 194 -18.94 13.52 6.65
CA GLY A 194 -18.69 13.48 5.22
C GLY A 194 -17.81 14.62 4.72
N PHE A 195 -17.91 14.95 3.43
CA PHE A 195 -17.06 15.97 2.82
C PHE A 195 -17.50 17.39 3.23
N LEU A 196 -16.55 18.19 3.69
CA LEU A 196 -16.75 19.60 4.03
C LEU A 196 -16.14 20.50 2.95
N LEU A 197 -16.97 21.27 2.25
CA LEU A 197 -16.50 22.29 1.31
C LEU A 197 -16.06 23.55 2.08
N LEU A 198 -14.75 23.74 2.22
CA LEU A 198 -14.20 24.93 2.89
C LEU A 198 -14.36 26.21 2.06
N GLN A 199 -14.12 26.13 0.75
CA GLN A 199 -14.24 27.25 -0.19
C GLN A 199 -14.28 26.75 -1.65
N GLY A 200 -14.66 27.63 -2.59
CA GLY A 200 -14.59 27.34 -4.02
C GLY A 200 -15.85 26.70 -4.60
N SER A 201 -15.75 26.21 -5.84
CA SER A 201 -16.87 25.57 -6.55
C SER A 201 -17.12 24.15 -6.00
N PRO A 202 -18.38 23.73 -5.79
CA PRO A 202 -18.70 22.36 -5.39
C PRO A 202 -18.46 21.33 -6.50
N VAL A 203 -18.27 21.78 -7.74
CA VAL A 203 -17.96 20.91 -8.88
C VAL A 203 -16.68 21.42 -9.55
N PHE A 204 -15.69 20.53 -9.63
CA PHE A 204 -14.42 20.75 -10.31
C PHE A 204 -13.91 19.41 -10.84
N GLN A 205 -12.95 19.45 -11.77
CA GLN A 205 -12.37 18.26 -12.37
C GLN A 205 -10.88 18.44 -12.65
N GLY A 206 -10.13 17.35 -12.56
CA GLY A 206 -8.70 17.30 -12.81
C GLY A 206 -8.16 15.92 -12.44
N GLU A 207 -6.97 15.59 -12.93
CA GLU A 207 -6.26 14.40 -12.45
C GLU A 207 -5.75 14.66 -11.03
N ILE A 208 -5.82 13.64 -10.17
CA ILE A 208 -5.35 13.73 -8.79
C ILE A 208 -3.88 13.33 -8.75
N LEU A 209 -3.06 14.17 -8.10
CA LEU A 209 -1.69 13.88 -7.74
C LEU A 209 -1.40 14.53 -6.38
N GLY A 210 -0.63 13.84 -5.55
CA GLY A 210 -0.30 14.28 -4.19
C GLY A 210 -0.09 13.08 -3.28
N GLY A 211 -0.24 13.30 -1.97
CA GLY A 211 -0.10 12.26 -0.96
C GLY A 211 0.02 12.88 0.44
N CYS A 212 0.91 12.33 1.25
CA CYS A 212 1.25 12.85 2.57
C CYS A 212 1.92 14.23 2.45
N ILE A 213 1.53 15.19 3.29
CA ILE A 213 2.09 16.56 3.27
C ILE A 213 3.47 16.65 3.90
N ASP A 214 3.79 15.76 4.84
CA ASP A 214 5.06 15.72 5.57
C ASP A 214 6.18 15.03 4.80
N THR A 215 5.84 14.26 3.76
CA THR A 215 6.77 13.50 2.91
C THR A 215 7.47 14.39 1.89
#